data_AF-A0A2M9Y7J9-F1
#
_entry.id   AF-A0A2M9Y7J9-F1
#
_cell.length_a   1.000
_cell.length_b   1.000
_cell.length_c   1.000
_cell.angle_alpha   90.00
_cell.angle_beta   90.00
_cell.angle_gamma   90.00
#
_symmetry.space_group_name_H-M   'P 1'
#
loop_
_entity.id
_entity.type
_entity.pdbx_description
1 polymer ?
#
loop_
_entity_poly.entity_id
_entity_poly.type
_entity_poly.pdbx_seq_one_letter_code
_entity_poly.pdbx_strand_id
1 'polypeptide(L)'
;MIMILNPNEINFVELTLTTRVPDHFIENNQVIDPVIAGKIELDRKYRQEFSTAIPRSNPCNYYNCHGLTFASRRTRVINSNEIQIILEDDSYKQIENIRNVMPGDIVVYYQEGDAQHSAIVINVDLTTVLTQVKVVSKWGEGSEFIHLINDCPYARDSDEIKYYRVHSVEHE
;
A
#
# COMPACT_ATOMS: atom_id res chain seq x y z
N MET A 1 34.28 17.87 -8.30
CA MET A 1 34.01 18.58 -7.04
C MET A 1 33.19 17.65 -6.18
N ILE A 2 33.78 17.09 -5.11
CA ILE A 2 33.11 16.14 -4.23
C ILE A 2 32.26 16.98 -3.27
N MET A 3 30.93 16.98 -3.45
CA MET A 3 30.03 17.53 -2.44
C MET A 3 29.96 16.55 -1.27
N ILE A 4 30.42 16.97 -0.11
CA ILE A 4 30.19 16.28 1.15
C ILE A 4 28.73 16.55 1.50
N LEU A 5 27.85 15.55 1.29
CA LEU A 5 26.45 15.62 1.70
C LEU A 5 26.36 15.59 3.23
N ASN A 6 25.47 16.41 3.78
CA ASN A 6 25.18 16.46 5.20
C ASN A 6 24.55 15.12 5.63
N PRO A 7 25.11 14.39 6.60
CA PRO A 7 24.62 13.06 7.00
C PRO A 7 23.20 13.04 7.60
N ASN A 8 22.57 14.21 7.75
CA ASN A 8 21.20 14.38 8.23
C ASN A 8 20.19 14.73 7.13
N GLU A 9 20.62 14.87 5.87
CA GLU A 9 19.71 15.13 4.75
C GLU A 9 19.24 13.80 4.15
N ILE A 10 17.93 13.56 4.20
CA ILE A 10 17.31 12.42 3.52
C ILE A 10 17.31 12.72 2.02
N ASN A 11 17.93 11.86 1.23
CA ASN A 11 17.93 12.01 -0.22
C ASN A 11 16.62 11.48 -0.80
N PHE A 12 15.93 12.33 -1.54
CA PHE A 12 14.72 11.94 -2.27
C PHE A 12 14.76 12.36 -3.73
N VAL A 13 14.06 11.57 -4.55
CA VAL A 13 13.77 11.87 -5.95
C VAL A 13 12.26 11.94 -6.10
N GLU A 14 11.77 13.01 -6.72
CA GLU A 14 10.37 13.11 -7.12
C GLU A 14 10.18 12.49 -8.50
N LEU A 15 9.12 11.70 -8.65
CA LEU A 15 8.71 11.17 -9.95
C LEU A 15 7.39 11.80 -10.33
N THR A 16 7.13 11.99 -11.62
CA THR A 16 5.79 12.36 -12.06
C THR A 16 4.85 11.17 -11.86
N LEU A 17 3.90 11.31 -10.93
CA LEU A 17 2.81 10.39 -10.73
C LEU A 17 1.51 11.13 -11.04
N THR A 18 0.73 10.62 -11.97
CA THR A 18 -0.56 11.17 -12.37
C THR A 18 -1.64 10.13 -12.20
N THR A 19 -2.88 10.59 -12.03
CA THR A 19 -4.07 9.76 -12.14
C THR A 19 -4.49 9.60 -13.61
N ARG A 20 -5.63 8.97 -13.87
CA ARG A 20 -6.28 8.89 -15.19
C ARG A 20 -6.88 10.21 -15.63
N VAL A 21 -7.13 11.14 -14.71
CA VAL A 21 -7.54 12.50 -15.06
C VAL A 21 -6.30 13.25 -15.55
N PRO A 22 -6.32 13.78 -16.79
CA PRO A 22 -5.17 14.51 -17.32
C PRO A 22 -4.74 15.66 -16.40
N ASP A 23 -3.43 15.81 -16.26
CA ASP A 23 -2.79 16.89 -15.49
C ASP A 23 -3.10 16.91 -13.98
N HIS A 24 -3.68 15.85 -13.42
CA HIS A 24 -3.83 15.70 -11.97
C HIS A 24 -2.64 14.91 -11.41
N PHE A 25 -1.79 15.60 -10.64
CA PHE A 25 -0.54 15.07 -10.11
C PHE A 25 -0.70 14.65 -8.65
N ILE A 26 -0.08 13.52 -8.31
CA ILE A 26 -0.07 12.97 -6.95
C ILE A 26 1.26 13.30 -6.28
N GLU A 27 1.20 13.89 -5.09
CA GLU A 27 2.38 14.12 -4.26
C GLU A 27 3.06 12.79 -3.91
N ASN A 28 4.35 12.70 -4.23
CA ASN A 28 5.10 11.47 -4.04
C ASN A 28 6.59 11.74 -3.85
N ASN A 29 7.28 10.78 -3.26
CA ASN A 29 8.74 10.80 -3.21
C ASN A 29 9.32 9.39 -3.20
N GLN A 30 10.55 9.27 -3.69
CA GLN A 30 11.36 8.08 -3.58
C GLN A 30 12.52 8.37 -2.65
N VAL A 31 12.53 7.75 -1.47
CA VAL A 31 13.67 7.83 -0.55
C VAL A 31 14.71 6.80 -0.99
N ILE A 32 15.90 7.28 -1.37
CA ILE A 32 16.98 6.43 -1.90
C ILE A 32 17.97 5.97 -0.84
N ASP A 33 17.88 6.53 0.36
CA ASP A 33 18.74 6.14 1.47
C ASP A 33 18.44 4.70 1.92
N PRO A 34 19.46 3.97 2.42
CA PRO A 34 19.26 2.65 2.99
C PRO A 34 18.25 2.63 4.15
N VAL A 35 17.55 1.51 4.32
CA VAL A 35 16.66 1.31 5.46
C VAL A 35 17.48 1.33 6.76
N ILE A 36 17.09 2.18 7.69
CA ILE A 36 17.78 2.30 8.98
C ILE A 36 17.57 1.06 9.85
N ALA A 37 18.54 0.75 10.71
CA ALA A 37 18.55 -0.46 11.53
C ALA A 37 17.27 -0.64 12.38
N GLY A 38 16.71 0.44 12.91
CA GLY A 38 15.47 0.38 13.69
C GLY A 38 14.26 -0.14 12.90
N LYS A 39 14.18 0.16 11.59
CA LYS A 39 13.12 -0.31 10.71
C LYS A 39 13.33 -1.76 10.30
N ILE A 40 14.59 -2.18 10.11
CA ILE A 40 14.95 -3.60 9.89
C ILE A 40 14.53 -4.44 11.10
N GLU A 41 14.80 -3.95 12.31
CA GLU A 41 14.40 -4.64 13.54
C GLU A 41 12.87 -4.70 13.71
N LEU A 42 12.16 -3.64 13.35
CA LEU A 42 10.69 -3.65 13.35
C LEU A 42 10.12 -4.67 12.35
N ASP A 43 10.68 -4.73 11.14
CA ASP A 43 10.31 -5.75 10.14
C ASP A 43 10.54 -7.18 10.67
N ARG A 44 11.65 -7.41 11.37
CA ARG A 44 11.95 -8.69 12.02
C ARG A 44 10.91 -9.04 13.10
N LYS A 45 10.48 -8.07 13.91
CA LYS A 45 9.41 -8.27 14.90
C LYS A 45 8.09 -8.62 14.25
N TYR A 46 7.72 -7.92 13.17
CA TYR A 46 6.49 -8.23 12.44
C TYR A 46 6.48 -9.65 11.87
N ARG A 47 7.62 -10.15 11.35
CA ARG A 47 7.75 -11.55 10.90
C ARG A 47 7.53 -12.58 12.01
N GLN A 48 7.82 -12.22 13.26
CA GLN A 48 7.61 -13.10 14.42
C GLN A 48 6.17 -13.03 14.93
N GLU A 49 5.59 -11.84 14.91
CA GLU A 49 4.27 -11.56 15.45
C GLU A 49 3.14 -12.04 14.53
N PHE A 50 3.25 -11.76 13.24
CA PHE A 50 2.25 -12.11 12.23
C PHE A 50 2.64 -13.43 11.56
N SER A 51 2.50 -14.53 12.31
CA SER A 51 2.98 -15.85 11.89
C SER A 51 2.37 -16.40 10.60
N THR A 52 1.23 -15.87 10.12
CA THR A 52 0.67 -16.26 8.81
C THR A 52 1.20 -15.43 7.65
N ALA A 53 1.93 -14.35 7.94
CA ALA A 53 2.49 -13.46 6.95
C ALA A 53 3.76 -14.05 6.33
N ILE A 54 3.76 -14.16 5.00
CA ILE A 54 4.86 -14.69 4.21
C ILE A 54 5.61 -13.51 3.59
N PRO A 55 6.88 -13.28 3.95
CA PRO A 55 7.67 -12.20 3.38
C PRO A 55 7.98 -12.47 1.90
N ARG A 56 7.85 -11.44 1.07
CA ARG A 56 8.07 -11.48 -0.38
C ARG A 56 9.28 -10.66 -0.82
N SER A 57 9.74 -9.72 0.00
CA SER A 57 10.89 -8.87 -0.31
C SER A 57 11.80 -8.67 0.91
N ASN A 58 12.91 -7.99 0.69
CA ASN A 58 13.67 -7.34 1.75
C ASN A 58 13.07 -5.94 2.04
N PRO A 59 13.35 -5.35 3.21
CA PRO A 59 13.01 -3.96 3.50
C PRO A 59 13.60 -2.98 2.48
N CYS A 60 12.86 -1.93 2.15
CA CYS A 60 13.31 -0.84 1.28
C CYS A 60 12.54 0.45 1.51
N ASN A 61 13.16 1.60 1.20
CA ASN A 61 12.58 2.93 1.38
C ASN A 61 11.97 3.52 0.10
N TYR A 62 12.17 2.90 -1.07
CA TYR A 62 11.84 3.49 -2.37
C TYR A 62 10.33 3.69 -2.62
N TYR A 63 9.49 2.90 -1.96
CA TYR A 63 8.03 2.98 -2.03
C TYR A 63 7.44 2.60 -0.67
N ASN A 64 6.15 2.85 -0.45
CA ASN A 64 5.41 2.41 0.75
C ASN A 64 4.23 1.50 0.33
N CYS A 65 3.30 1.22 1.23
CA CYS A 65 2.09 0.45 0.94
C CYS A 65 1.29 1.04 -0.23
N HIS A 66 0.98 2.33 -0.18
CA HIS A 66 0.28 3.03 -1.24
C HIS A 66 1.06 3.06 -2.55
N GLY A 67 2.39 3.23 -2.47
CA GLY A 67 3.29 3.11 -3.61
C GLY A 67 3.28 1.74 -4.28
N LEU A 68 3.16 0.67 -3.49
CA LEU A 68 2.97 -0.68 -4.00
C LEU A 68 1.63 -0.81 -4.73
N THR A 69 0.55 -0.34 -4.11
CA THR A 69 -0.83 -0.49 -4.59
C THR A 69 -1.13 0.35 -5.83
N PHE A 70 -0.78 1.64 -5.80
CA PHE A 70 -1.20 2.64 -6.80
C PHE A 70 -0.08 3.05 -7.76
N ALA A 71 1.19 2.98 -7.32
CA ALA A 71 2.32 3.42 -8.13
C ALA A 71 3.17 2.27 -8.69
N SER A 72 2.73 1.00 -8.52
CA SER A 72 3.49 -0.18 -8.97
C SER A 72 4.93 -0.19 -8.46
N ARG A 73 5.14 0.16 -7.18
CA ARG A 73 6.45 0.24 -6.49
C ARG A 73 7.41 1.33 -6.99
N ARG A 74 6.96 2.27 -7.84
CA ARG A 74 7.85 3.31 -8.40
C ARG A 74 8.24 4.38 -7.38
N THR A 75 7.32 4.75 -6.49
CA THR A 75 7.46 5.85 -5.55
C THR A 75 6.59 5.63 -4.31
N ARG A 76 6.73 6.45 -3.27
CA ARG A 76 5.85 6.50 -2.11
C ARG A 76 4.72 7.49 -2.37
N VAL A 77 3.48 7.14 -2.00
CA VAL A 77 2.38 8.13 -1.90
C VAL A 77 2.25 8.50 -0.43
N ILE A 78 2.47 9.77 -0.09
CA ILE A 78 2.74 10.19 1.29
C ILE A 78 1.48 10.60 2.05
N ASN A 79 0.59 11.33 1.38
CA ASN A 79 -0.56 11.95 2.01
C ASN A 79 -1.81 11.06 1.84
N SER A 80 -2.57 10.85 2.91
CA SER A 80 -3.80 10.04 2.91
C SER A 80 -4.85 10.61 1.95
N ASN A 81 -4.94 11.94 1.82
CA ASN A 81 -5.89 12.61 0.93
C ASN A 81 -5.67 12.26 -0.55
N GLU A 82 -4.41 11.99 -0.94
CA GLU A 82 -4.08 11.56 -2.30
C GLU A 82 -4.71 10.22 -2.66
N ILE A 83 -4.97 9.36 -1.66
CA ILE A 83 -5.63 8.08 -1.89
C ILE A 83 -7.07 8.30 -2.33
N GLN A 84 -7.78 9.24 -1.71
CA GLN A 84 -9.13 9.58 -2.14
C GLN A 84 -9.14 10.13 -3.57
N ILE A 85 -8.19 11.03 -3.90
CA ILE A 85 -8.04 11.57 -5.25
C ILE A 85 -7.78 10.45 -6.27
N ILE A 86 -6.85 9.54 -5.99
CA ILE A 86 -6.57 8.39 -6.87
C ILE A 86 -7.82 7.52 -7.04
N LEU A 87 -8.54 7.21 -5.95
CA LEU A 87 -9.74 6.37 -6.03
C LEU A 87 -10.81 7.01 -6.93
N GLU A 88 -11.02 8.32 -6.80
CA GLU A 88 -12.00 9.06 -7.60
C GLU A 88 -11.57 9.17 -9.07
N ASP A 89 -10.37 9.69 -9.32
CA ASP A 89 -9.85 9.95 -10.66
C ASP A 89 -9.64 8.68 -11.47
N ASP A 90 -9.10 7.62 -10.84
CA ASP A 90 -8.84 6.36 -11.52
C ASP A 90 -10.10 5.50 -11.67
N SER A 91 -11.25 6.01 -11.23
CA SER A 91 -12.55 5.33 -11.33
C SER A 91 -12.60 4.02 -10.53
N TYR A 92 -12.01 4.01 -9.34
CA TYR A 92 -12.23 2.96 -8.37
C TYR A 92 -13.65 3.07 -7.80
N LYS A 93 -14.33 1.93 -7.70
CA LYS A 93 -15.64 1.82 -7.05
C LYS A 93 -15.53 0.90 -5.86
N GLN A 94 -16.15 1.32 -4.75
CA GLN A 94 -16.24 0.52 -3.55
C GLN A 94 -17.05 -0.75 -3.84
N ILE A 95 -16.56 -1.88 -3.34
CA ILE A 95 -17.26 -3.16 -3.38
C ILE A 95 -17.99 -3.33 -2.04
N GLU A 96 -19.31 -3.13 -2.07
CA GLU A 96 -20.14 -3.18 -0.85
C GLU A 96 -20.31 -4.60 -0.28
N ASN A 97 -20.24 -5.62 -1.15
CA ASN A 97 -20.42 -7.01 -0.74
C ASN A 97 -19.09 -7.76 -0.87
N ILE A 98 -18.55 -8.20 0.26
CA ILE A 98 -17.30 -8.98 0.34
C ILE A 98 -17.30 -10.22 -0.56
N ARG A 99 -18.47 -10.80 -0.87
CA ARG A 99 -18.58 -11.94 -1.80
C ARG A 99 -18.27 -11.59 -3.26
N ASN A 100 -18.26 -10.32 -3.61
CA ASN A 100 -17.92 -9.82 -4.94
C ASN A 100 -16.42 -9.47 -5.06
N VAL A 101 -15.66 -9.54 -3.97
CA VAL A 101 -14.22 -9.30 -3.98
C VAL A 101 -13.51 -10.41 -4.72
N MET A 102 -12.53 -10.05 -5.52
CA MET A 102 -11.77 -10.93 -6.41
C MET A 102 -10.27 -10.59 -6.34
N PRO A 103 -9.39 -11.52 -6.71
CA PRO A 103 -7.99 -11.21 -6.97
C PRO A 103 -7.85 -10.05 -7.97
N GLY A 104 -6.96 -9.10 -7.65
CA GLY A 104 -6.76 -7.87 -8.42
C GLY A 104 -7.50 -6.65 -7.85
N ASP A 105 -8.50 -6.84 -6.99
CA ASP A 105 -9.07 -5.73 -6.22
C ASP A 105 -8.03 -5.16 -5.25
N ILE A 106 -8.25 -3.92 -4.85
CA ILE A 106 -7.44 -3.29 -3.80
C ILE A 106 -8.23 -3.21 -2.51
N VAL A 107 -7.50 -3.11 -1.41
CA VAL A 107 -8.04 -2.88 -0.08
C VAL A 107 -7.40 -1.64 0.49
N VAL A 108 -8.21 -0.81 1.13
CA VAL A 108 -7.74 0.36 1.87
C VAL A 108 -8.24 0.25 3.30
N TYR A 109 -7.31 0.41 4.22
CA TYR A 109 -7.51 0.43 5.66
C TYR A 109 -7.60 1.88 6.10
N TYR A 110 -8.69 2.22 6.77
CA TYR A 110 -8.96 3.56 7.26
C TYR A 110 -8.87 3.60 8.78
N GLN A 111 -8.43 4.75 9.29
CA GLN A 111 -8.48 5.10 10.70
C GLN A 111 -8.93 6.55 10.79
N GLU A 112 -10.04 6.82 11.46
CA GLU A 112 -10.59 8.18 11.60
C GLU A 112 -10.85 8.87 10.24
N GLY A 113 -11.14 8.07 9.21
CA GLY A 113 -11.36 8.54 7.84
C GLY A 113 -10.09 8.65 6.97
N ASP A 114 -8.89 8.54 7.55
CA ASP A 114 -7.63 8.60 6.82
C ASP A 114 -7.18 7.23 6.29
N ALA A 115 -6.77 7.18 5.03
CA ALA A 115 -6.21 5.97 4.40
C ALA A 115 -4.81 5.64 4.93
N GLN A 116 -4.74 4.84 6.01
CA GLN A 116 -3.49 4.47 6.68
C GLN A 116 -2.68 3.40 5.95
N HIS A 117 -3.37 2.48 5.26
CA HIS A 117 -2.70 1.36 4.60
C HIS A 117 -3.47 0.89 3.37
N SER A 118 -2.76 0.29 2.43
CA SER A 118 -3.38 -0.33 1.27
C SER A 118 -2.70 -1.64 0.87
N ALA A 119 -3.47 -2.50 0.22
CA ALA A 119 -3.06 -3.82 -0.19
C ALA A 119 -3.74 -4.22 -1.50
N ILE A 120 -3.18 -5.25 -2.15
CA ILE A 120 -3.76 -5.86 -3.35
C ILE A 120 -4.27 -7.24 -2.99
N VAL A 121 -5.54 -7.53 -3.29
CA VAL A 121 -6.13 -8.86 -3.12
C VAL A 121 -5.48 -9.83 -4.09
N ILE A 122 -4.99 -10.96 -3.57
CA ILE A 122 -4.36 -12.01 -4.39
C ILE A 122 -5.14 -13.32 -4.37
N ASN A 123 -5.99 -13.53 -3.36
CA ASN A 123 -6.82 -14.72 -3.26
C ASN A 123 -8.02 -14.45 -2.34
N VAL A 124 -9.18 -15.01 -2.72
CA VAL A 124 -10.40 -14.98 -1.92
C VAL A 124 -10.91 -16.40 -1.82
N ASP A 125 -11.04 -16.90 -0.60
CA ASP A 125 -11.64 -18.20 -0.31
C ASP A 125 -13.04 -17.98 0.29
N LEU A 126 -14.06 -18.37 -0.49
CA LEU A 126 -15.48 -18.32 -0.12
C LEU A 126 -16.03 -19.69 0.30
N THR A 127 -15.19 -20.72 0.34
CA THR A 127 -15.64 -22.10 0.60
C THR A 127 -15.92 -22.38 2.07
N THR A 128 -15.38 -21.55 2.97
CA THR A 128 -15.61 -21.66 4.41
C THR A 128 -16.69 -20.70 4.88
N VAL A 129 -17.25 -20.95 6.08
CA VAL A 129 -18.24 -20.04 6.72
C VAL A 129 -17.66 -18.63 6.89
N LEU A 130 -16.34 -18.51 7.02
CA LEU A 130 -15.63 -17.23 7.10
C LEU A 130 -14.93 -16.95 5.78
N THR A 131 -15.28 -15.84 5.12
CA THR A 131 -14.53 -15.40 3.93
C THR A 131 -13.09 -15.10 4.32
N GLN A 132 -12.13 -15.79 3.68
CA GLN A 132 -10.71 -15.52 3.88
C GLN A 132 -10.17 -14.76 2.68
N VAL A 133 -9.73 -13.54 2.92
CA VAL A 133 -9.06 -12.72 1.89
C VAL A 133 -7.56 -12.70 2.21
N LYS A 134 -6.76 -13.13 1.23
CA LYS A 134 -5.31 -12.95 1.26
C LYS A 134 -4.94 -11.78 0.37
N VAL A 135 -4.04 -10.96 0.89
CA VAL A 135 -3.54 -9.76 0.22
C VAL A 135 -2.03 -9.77 0.17
N VAL A 136 -1.48 -8.97 -0.74
CA VAL A 136 -0.08 -8.54 -0.70
C VAL A 136 -0.03 -7.06 -0.38
N SER A 137 0.78 -6.69 0.61
CA SER A 137 1.00 -5.29 0.98
C SER A 137 2.43 -5.07 1.45
N LYS A 138 2.83 -3.81 1.61
CA LYS A 138 4.14 -3.43 2.17
C LYS A 138 3.95 -2.82 3.54
N TRP A 139 4.74 -3.22 4.53
CA TRP A 139 4.58 -2.72 5.90
C TRP A 139 5.56 -1.59 6.19
N GLY A 140 5.13 -0.36 5.90
CA GLY A 140 5.93 0.85 6.03
C GLY A 140 7.17 0.81 5.13
N GLU A 141 8.34 1.01 5.74
CA GLU A 141 9.67 0.88 5.09
C GLU A 141 10.22 -0.57 5.16
N GLY A 142 9.46 -1.47 5.78
CA GLY A 142 9.76 -2.88 5.89
C GLY A 142 9.53 -3.63 4.58
N SER A 143 9.29 -4.92 4.68
CA SER A 143 9.16 -5.82 3.54
C SER A 143 7.75 -5.80 2.95
N GLU A 144 7.61 -6.41 1.78
CA GLU A 144 6.33 -6.89 1.30
C GLU A 144 5.96 -8.19 1.98
N PHE A 145 4.67 -8.36 2.27
CA PHE A 145 4.10 -9.54 2.90
C PHE A 145 2.88 -10.00 2.14
N ILE A 146 2.76 -11.31 1.98
CA ILE A 146 1.49 -11.98 1.69
C ILE A 146 0.88 -12.35 3.03
N HIS A 147 -0.34 -11.89 3.33
CA HIS A 147 -0.97 -12.13 4.62
C HIS A 147 -2.49 -12.19 4.50
N LEU A 148 -3.16 -12.71 5.54
CA LEU A 148 -4.61 -12.57 5.68
C LEU A 148 -4.96 -11.11 5.97
N ILE A 149 -6.11 -10.65 5.49
CA ILE A 149 -6.51 -9.24 5.60
C ILE A 149 -6.47 -8.69 7.03
N ASN A 150 -6.81 -9.53 8.01
CA ASN A 150 -6.83 -9.14 9.44
C ASN A 150 -5.54 -9.50 10.19
N ASP A 151 -4.56 -10.14 9.55
CA ASP A 151 -3.29 -10.55 10.17
C ASP A 151 -2.15 -9.63 9.72
N CYS A 152 -2.22 -8.35 10.12
CA CYS A 152 -1.17 -7.36 9.89
C CYS A 152 -1.22 -6.23 10.94
N PRO A 153 -0.15 -5.41 11.06
CA PRO A 153 -0.12 -4.31 12.02
C PRO A 153 -1.28 -3.33 11.85
N TYR A 154 -1.63 -3.01 10.60
CA TYR A 154 -2.61 -1.98 10.26
C TYR A 154 -4.05 -2.40 10.56
N ALA A 155 -4.36 -3.70 10.49
CA ALA A 155 -5.70 -4.19 10.78
C ALA A 155 -6.15 -3.93 12.23
N ARG A 156 -5.20 -3.79 13.17
CA ARG A 156 -5.50 -3.56 14.59
C ARG A 156 -5.87 -2.12 14.89
N ASP A 157 -5.29 -1.19 14.13
CA ASP A 157 -5.44 0.25 14.36
C ASP A 157 -6.56 0.85 13.49
N SER A 158 -7.01 0.11 12.48
CA SER A 158 -8.05 0.55 11.54
C SER A 158 -9.45 0.36 12.12
N ASP A 159 -10.32 1.36 11.94
CA ASP A 159 -11.74 1.27 12.26
C ASP A 159 -12.57 0.74 11.08
N GLU A 160 -12.04 0.86 9.85
CA GLU A 160 -12.73 0.44 8.64
C GLU A 160 -11.78 -0.16 7.59
N ILE A 161 -12.24 -1.21 6.89
CA ILE A 161 -11.52 -1.84 5.78
C ILE A 161 -12.46 -1.89 4.58
N LYS A 162 -12.10 -1.17 3.51
CA LYS A 162 -12.90 -1.09 2.28
C LYS A 162 -12.19 -1.72 1.10
N TYR A 163 -12.97 -2.34 0.23
CA TYR A 163 -12.50 -2.98 -1.00
C TYR A 163 -12.88 -2.12 -2.19
N TYR A 164 -11.98 -2.00 -3.17
CA TYR A 164 -12.25 -1.25 -4.38
C TYR A 164 -11.81 -2.00 -5.63
N ARG A 165 -12.55 -1.79 -6.71
CA ARG A 165 -12.21 -2.26 -8.04
C ARG A 165 -12.19 -1.10 -9.01
N VAL A 166 -11.15 -1.05 -9.83
CA VAL A 166 -11.09 -0.10 -10.93
C VAL A 166 -12.10 -0.50 -12.00
N HIS A 167 -12.98 0.43 -12.38
CA HIS A 167 -13.87 0.22 -13.52
C HIS A 167 -13.15 0.70 -14.78
N SER A 168 -13.21 -0.10 -15.84
CA SER A 168 -12.82 0.37 -17.16
C SER A 168 -13.84 1.40 -17.63
N VAL A 169 -13.37 2.59 -17.99
CA VAL A 169 -14.17 3.53 -18.77
C VAL A 169 -14.15 2.97 -20.19
N GLU A 170 -15.32 2.63 -20.75
CA GLU A 170 -15.39 2.34 -22.17
C GLU A 170 -14.99 3.61 -22.91
N HIS A 171 -13.90 3.55 -23.67
CA HIS A 171 -13.56 4.60 -24.60
C HIS A 171 -14.51 4.47 -25.79
N GLU A 172 -15.59 5.27 -25.80
CA GLU A 172 -16.41 5.53 -26.99
C GLU A 172 -15.61 6.25 -28.08
#